data_AF-A0A9P7RLR2-F1
#
_entry.id   AF-A0A9P7RLR2-F1
#
_cell.length_a   1.000
_cell.length_b   1.000
_cell.length_c   1.000
_cell.angle_alpha   90.00
_cell.angle_beta   90.00
_cell.angle_gamma   90.00
#
_symmetry.space_group_name_H-M   'P 1'
#
loop_
_entity.id
_entity.type
_entity.pdbx_description
1 polymer ?
#
loop_
_entity_poly.entity_id
_entity_poly.type
_entity_poly.pdbx_seq_one_letter_code
_entity_poly.pdbx_strand_id
1 'polypeptide(L)'
;MADRNQNDIGSDMDSQIPRNPSVAVTVPDSDKAMLNHILRMTDAASNFQSIVNPVQAPPLQRDHFLEVQHIVDIVLGRYGTVWYNLAQGLFIDLATFVSEHRNLFAINDNLNQQKKLIPWANYPNDPLIRNYFTFQTNENRTVEQSVRALVNDMANRQSNFSELTRYVGQQIKAKFGW
;
A
#
# COMPACT_ATOMS: atom_id res chain seq x y z
N MET A 1 48.41 6.53 60.60
CA MET A 1 49.39 6.15 59.56
C MET A 1 48.60 5.78 58.32
N ALA A 2 49.05 6.28 57.17
CA ALA A 2 48.54 6.05 55.81
C ALA A 2 48.46 4.55 55.46
N ASP A 3 47.80 4.02 54.42
CA ASP A 3 47.47 4.57 53.11
C ASP A 3 46.44 3.67 52.38
N ARG A 4 45.76 4.30 51.40
CA ARG A 4 44.98 3.88 50.21
C ARG A 4 44.87 2.40 49.76
N ASN A 5 43.63 2.02 49.37
CA ASN A 5 43.26 1.52 48.02
C ASN A 5 41.72 1.42 47.92
N GLN A 6 41.04 2.32 47.22
CA GLN A 6 40.59 2.16 45.82
C GLN A 6 39.94 0.78 45.53
N ASN A 7 38.61 0.75 45.51
CA ASN A 7 37.83 0.41 44.31
C ASN A 7 36.35 0.75 44.53
N ASP A 8 36.04 1.97 44.12
CA ASP A 8 34.73 2.44 43.73
C ASP A 8 34.39 1.74 42.40
N ILE A 9 33.48 0.77 42.43
CA ILE A 9 32.88 0.21 41.23
C ILE A 9 31.38 0.45 41.35
N GLY A 10 30.99 1.67 40.97
CA GLY A 10 29.66 1.94 40.48
C GLY A 10 29.38 1.01 39.31
N SER A 11 28.42 0.09 39.48
CA SER A 11 27.83 -0.61 38.36
C SER A 11 26.72 0.26 37.79
N ASP A 12 27.14 1.29 37.05
CA ASP A 12 26.34 1.87 35.98
C ASP A 12 26.09 0.77 34.93
N MET A 13 25.08 -0.07 35.18
CA MET A 13 24.52 -1.01 34.21
C MET A 13 23.34 -0.39 33.44
N ASP A 14 23.28 0.94 33.39
CA ASP A 14 22.29 1.70 32.64
C ASP A 14 22.98 2.72 31.72
N SER A 15 23.88 2.25 30.85
CA SER A 15 24.26 2.98 29.64
C SER A 15 25.24 2.17 28.79
N GLN A 16 24.71 1.55 27.72
CA GLN A 16 25.33 1.50 26.38
C GLN A 16 24.55 0.52 25.48
N ILE A 17 23.28 0.81 25.24
CA ILE A 17 22.75 0.57 23.90
C ILE A 17 23.03 1.87 23.14
N PRO A 18 23.92 1.88 22.15
CA PRO A 18 24.01 3.01 21.25
C PRO A 18 22.64 3.18 20.60
N ARG A 19 21.91 4.24 20.95
CA ARG A 19 20.80 4.74 20.15
C ARG A 19 21.40 5.35 18.89
N ASN A 20 21.84 4.49 17.98
CA ASN A 20 22.30 4.94 16.69
C ASN A 20 21.05 5.44 15.94
N PRO A 21 21.01 6.71 15.53
CA PRO A 21 19.86 7.23 14.79
C PRO A 21 19.81 6.51 13.45
N SER A 22 18.74 5.74 13.26
CA SER A 22 18.12 5.48 11.97
C SER A 22 19.09 5.24 10.81
N VAL A 23 19.75 4.07 10.79
CA VAL A 23 20.03 3.49 9.46
C VAL A 23 18.67 3.12 8.92
N ALA A 24 18.10 3.99 8.09
CA ALA A 24 16.94 3.64 7.29
C ALA A 24 17.36 2.39 6.52
N VAL A 25 16.78 1.24 6.87
CA VAL A 25 16.98 0.01 6.11
C VAL A 25 16.42 0.30 4.73
N THR A 26 17.30 0.61 3.78
CA THR A 26 16.91 0.87 2.40
C THR A 26 16.40 -0.44 1.82
N VAL A 27 15.10 -0.50 1.56
CA VAL A 27 14.49 -1.67 0.93
C VAL A 27 14.93 -1.72 -0.53
N PRO A 28 15.55 -2.83 -0.99
CA PRO A 28 16.00 -2.96 -2.37
C PRO A 28 14.85 -2.82 -3.39
N ASP A 29 15.14 -2.26 -4.56
CA ASP A 29 14.14 -2.17 -5.63
C ASP A 29 13.70 -3.55 -6.15
N SER A 30 14.53 -4.58 -5.98
CA SER A 30 14.16 -5.98 -6.26
C SER A 30 12.99 -6.46 -5.41
N ASP A 31 12.95 -6.08 -4.13
CA ASP A 31 11.89 -6.48 -3.20
C ASP A 31 10.58 -5.79 -3.57
N LYS A 32 10.65 -4.50 -3.93
CA LYS A 32 9.51 -3.75 -4.45
C LYS A 32 8.96 -4.40 -5.72
N ALA A 33 9.84 -4.72 -6.68
CA ALA A 33 9.45 -5.35 -7.94
C ALA A 33 8.81 -6.73 -7.72
N MET A 34 9.39 -7.55 -6.85
CA MET A 34 8.88 -8.87 -6.53
C MET A 34 7.51 -8.81 -5.85
N LEU A 35 7.34 -7.96 -4.83
CA LEU A 35 6.06 -7.82 -4.15
C LEU A 35 4.99 -7.23 -5.08
N ASN A 36 5.35 -6.26 -5.92
CA ASN A 36 4.45 -5.71 -6.94
C ASN A 36 3.97 -6.81 -7.91
N HIS A 37 4.87 -7.71 -8.33
CA HIS A 37 4.51 -8.84 -9.16
C HIS A 37 3.54 -9.80 -8.46
N ILE A 38 3.85 -10.20 -7.22
CA ILE A 38 2.99 -11.08 -6.41
C ILE A 38 1.57 -10.52 -6.27
N LEU A 39 1.45 -9.23 -5.96
CA LEU A 39 0.15 -8.59 -5.74
C LEU A 39 -0.69 -8.43 -7.02
N ARG A 40 -0.08 -8.53 -8.21
CA ARG A 40 -0.76 -8.44 -9.52
C ARG A 40 -1.09 -9.78 -10.16
N MET A 41 -0.69 -10.91 -9.55
CA MET A 41 -0.85 -12.25 -10.15
C MET A 41 -2.31 -12.70 -10.34
N THR A 42 -3.28 -12.05 -9.69
CA THR A 42 -4.69 -12.52 -9.61
C THR A 42 -5.67 -11.85 -10.59
N ASP A 43 -5.21 -11.06 -11.55
CA ASP A 43 -6.10 -10.30 -12.45
C ASP A 43 -6.66 -11.13 -13.62
N ALA A 44 -7.96 -11.47 -13.61
CA ALA A 44 -8.69 -11.95 -14.80
C ALA A 44 -9.23 -10.79 -15.65
N ALA A 45 -9.16 -10.92 -16.99
CA ALA A 45 -9.56 -9.87 -17.94
C ALA A 45 -11.06 -9.51 -17.94
N SER A 46 -11.91 -10.30 -17.29
CA SER A 46 -13.37 -10.13 -17.26
C SER A 46 -13.87 -9.24 -16.11
N ASN A 47 -13.01 -8.85 -15.17
CA ASN A 47 -13.44 -8.26 -13.90
C ASN A 47 -13.38 -6.72 -13.87
N PHE A 48 -13.26 -6.04 -15.01
CA PHE A 48 -13.03 -4.60 -15.04
C PHE A 48 -14.33 -3.81 -15.06
N GLN A 49 -14.32 -2.70 -14.31
CA GLN A 49 -15.35 -1.68 -14.44
C GLN A 49 -14.98 -0.71 -15.57
N SER A 50 -15.94 -0.42 -16.44
CA SER A 50 -15.80 0.65 -17.43
C SER A 50 -16.09 1.99 -16.77
N ILE A 51 -15.22 2.98 -17.03
CA ILE A 51 -15.45 4.35 -16.62
C ILE A 51 -16.29 5.04 -17.68
N VAL A 52 -17.45 5.55 -17.29
CA VAL A 52 -18.36 6.33 -18.11
C VAL A 52 -17.96 7.80 -17.91
N ASN A 53 -17.25 8.38 -18.89
CA ASN A 53 -16.70 9.77 -18.99
C ASN A 53 -15.16 9.99 -19.04
N PRO A 54 -14.27 9.07 -19.46
CA PRO A 54 -12.95 9.49 -19.92
C PRO A 54 -13.11 10.11 -21.30
N VAL A 55 -12.72 11.38 -21.47
CA VAL A 55 -12.74 12.06 -22.77
C VAL A 55 -12.04 11.17 -23.81
N GLN A 56 -12.73 10.96 -24.93
CA GLN A 56 -12.49 9.92 -25.94
C GLN A 56 -11.04 9.85 -26.47
N ALA A 57 -10.43 8.66 -26.38
CA ALA A 57 -10.05 7.83 -27.53
C ALA A 57 -9.39 6.51 -27.03
N PRO A 58 -9.58 5.37 -27.70
CA PRO A 58 -8.76 4.18 -27.53
C PRO A 58 -7.28 4.49 -27.86
N PRO A 59 -6.32 3.69 -27.33
CA PRO A 59 -6.52 2.50 -26.52
C PRO A 59 -6.84 2.80 -25.05
N LEU A 60 -7.66 1.94 -24.45
CA LEU A 60 -7.87 1.88 -23.01
C LEU A 60 -6.95 0.80 -22.44
N GLN A 61 -6.34 1.09 -21.29
CA GLN A 61 -5.53 0.16 -20.52
C GLN A 61 -6.23 -0.21 -19.21
N ARG A 62 -5.89 -1.40 -18.71
CA ARG A 62 -6.22 -1.81 -17.35
C ARG A 62 -5.34 -1.06 -16.38
N ASP A 63 -5.94 -0.53 -15.32
CA ASP A 63 -5.19 0.01 -14.22
C ASP A 63 -5.88 -0.18 -12.86
N HIS A 64 -5.10 -0.09 -11.78
CA HIS A 64 -5.59 -0.16 -10.41
C HIS A 64 -5.81 1.25 -9.91
N PHE A 65 -6.98 1.62 -9.38
CA PHE A 65 -7.14 2.95 -8.81
C PHE A 65 -6.13 3.19 -7.67
N LEU A 66 -6.09 2.28 -6.69
CA LEU A 66 -5.02 2.24 -5.70
C LEU A 66 -3.80 1.58 -6.34
N GLU A 67 -2.81 2.39 -6.67
CA GLU A 67 -1.58 1.86 -7.28
C GLU A 67 -0.92 0.82 -6.38
N VAL A 68 -0.62 -0.33 -6.98
CA VAL A 68 0.03 -1.44 -6.27
C VAL A 68 1.36 -1.01 -5.65
N GLN A 69 2.07 -0.05 -6.26
CA GLN A 69 3.32 0.49 -5.71
C GLN A 69 3.13 1.10 -4.31
N HIS A 70 1.98 1.74 -4.06
CA HIS A 70 1.71 2.34 -2.76
C HIS A 70 1.35 1.29 -1.71
N ILE A 71 0.69 0.21 -2.12
CA ILE A 71 0.42 -0.94 -1.26
C ILE A 71 1.74 -1.64 -0.91
N VAL A 72 2.64 -1.79 -1.88
CA VAL A 72 4.01 -2.28 -1.69
C VAL A 72 4.74 -1.42 -0.66
N ASP A 73 4.69 -0.10 -0.78
CA ASP A 73 5.31 0.83 0.18
C ASP A 73 4.73 0.69 1.59
N ILE A 74 3.43 0.44 1.74
CA ILE A 74 2.79 0.18 3.05
C ILE A 74 3.33 -1.10 3.68
N VAL A 75 3.44 -2.18 2.90
CA VAL A 75 3.93 -3.49 3.39
C VAL A 75 5.41 -3.39 3.76
N LEU A 76 6.24 -2.86 2.86
CA LEU A 76 7.67 -2.73 3.07
C LEU A 76 8.01 -1.70 4.15
N GLY A 77 7.18 -0.68 4.34
CA GLY A 77 7.31 0.26 5.46
C GLY A 77 7.12 -0.41 6.83
N ARG A 78 6.33 -1.48 6.92
CA ARG A 78 6.13 -2.23 8.17
C ARG A 78 7.14 -3.36 8.35
N TYR A 79 7.42 -4.12 7.29
CA TYR A 79 8.17 -5.37 7.40
C TYR A 79 9.60 -5.27 6.83
N GLY A 80 9.97 -4.15 6.20
CA GLY A 80 11.29 -3.97 5.60
C GLY A 80 11.64 -5.13 4.67
N THR A 81 12.89 -5.58 4.75
CA THR A 81 13.39 -6.72 3.96
C THR A 81 12.88 -8.08 4.45
N VAL A 82 12.26 -8.21 5.63
CA VAL A 82 11.80 -9.52 6.15
C VAL A 82 10.38 -9.89 5.72
N TRP A 83 9.78 -9.12 4.81
CA TRP A 83 8.43 -9.37 4.29
C TRP A 83 8.27 -10.78 3.70
N TYR A 84 9.31 -11.36 3.09
CA TYR A 84 9.26 -12.71 2.52
C TYR A 84 9.13 -13.84 3.56
N ASN A 85 9.35 -13.55 4.85
CA ASN A 85 9.16 -14.51 5.93
C ASN A 85 7.68 -14.64 6.35
N LEU A 86 6.82 -13.75 5.87
CA LEU A 86 5.39 -13.80 6.15
C LEU A 86 4.74 -15.00 5.45
N ALA A 87 3.69 -15.55 6.07
CA ALA A 87 2.95 -16.67 5.50
C ALA A 87 2.34 -16.30 4.14
N GLN A 88 2.52 -17.17 3.14
CA GLN A 88 2.04 -16.94 1.77
C GLN A 88 0.55 -16.60 1.69
N GLY A 89 -0.27 -17.21 2.54
CA GLY A 89 -1.71 -16.93 2.61
C GLY A 89 -2.04 -15.45 2.86
N LEU A 90 -1.18 -14.71 3.57
CA LEU A 90 -1.37 -13.27 3.80
C LEU A 90 -1.29 -12.47 2.49
N PHE A 91 -0.37 -12.84 1.60
CA PHE A 91 -0.23 -12.19 0.30
C PHE A 91 -1.33 -12.61 -0.67
N ILE A 92 -1.80 -13.86 -0.59
CA ILE A 92 -2.92 -14.33 -1.41
C ILE A 92 -4.22 -13.60 -1.04
N ASP A 93 -4.52 -13.46 0.26
CA ASP A 93 -5.70 -12.72 0.71
C ASP A 93 -5.57 -11.25 0.29
N LEU A 94 -4.43 -10.60 0.51
CA LEU A 94 -4.22 -9.21 0.06
C LEU A 94 -4.35 -9.05 -1.46
N ALA A 95 -3.68 -9.90 -2.25
CA ALA A 95 -3.73 -9.84 -3.72
C ALA A 95 -5.16 -9.98 -4.25
N THR A 96 -6.01 -10.78 -3.60
CA THR A 96 -7.43 -10.91 -3.96
C THR A 96 -8.17 -9.57 -3.89
N PHE A 97 -7.86 -8.72 -2.90
CA PHE A 97 -8.44 -7.38 -2.77
C PHE A 97 -7.78 -6.37 -3.71
N VAL A 98 -6.46 -6.46 -3.91
CA VAL A 98 -5.72 -5.60 -4.86
C VAL A 98 -6.26 -5.79 -6.28
N SER A 99 -6.50 -7.03 -6.67
CA SER A 99 -7.04 -7.47 -7.97
C SER A 99 -8.57 -7.50 -8.01
N GLU A 100 -9.26 -6.97 -7.01
CA GLU A 100 -10.72 -6.99 -7.00
C GLU A 100 -11.30 -6.00 -8.02
N HIS A 101 -12.46 -6.33 -8.61
CA HIS A 101 -13.14 -5.46 -9.59
C HIS A 101 -13.31 -4.01 -9.10
N ARG A 102 -13.50 -3.79 -7.78
CA ARG A 102 -13.59 -2.46 -7.16
C ARG A 102 -12.33 -1.60 -7.25
N ASN A 103 -11.17 -2.22 -7.45
CA ASN A 103 -9.91 -1.52 -7.65
C ASN A 103 -9.52 -1.42 -9.12
N LEU A 104 -10.13 -2.20 -10.02
CA LEU A 104 -9.69 -2.35 -11.40
C LEU A 104 -10.62 -1.63 -12.38
N PHE A 105 -10.03 -0.78 -13.24
CA PHE A 105 -10.78 0.05 -14.19
C PHE A 105 -10.10 0.11 -15.56
N ALA A 106 -10.90 0.41 -16.59
CA ALA A 106 -10.40 0.80 -17.89
C ALA A 106 -10.18 2.32 -17.95
N ILE A 107 -8.95 2.74 -18.28
CA ILE A 107 -8.50 4.15 -18.33
C ILE A 107 -7.71 4.41 -19.61
N ASN A 108 -7.76 5.63 -20.17
CA ASN A 108 -6.90 6.01 -21.30
C ASN A 108 -5.41 6.08 -20.88
N ASP A 109 -4.53 5.72 -21.81
CA ASP A 109 -3.07 5.69 -21.65
C ASP A 109 -2.47 6.96 -21.04
N ASN A 110 -2.88 8.14 -21.52
CA ASN A 110 -2.33 9.41 -21.03
C ASN A 110 -2.68 9.64 -19.55
N LEU A 111 -3.93 9.40 -19.17
CA LEU A 111 -4.38 9.53 -17.78
C LEU A 111 -3.70 8.47 -16.88
N ASN A 112 -3.48 7.26 -17.40
CA ASN A 112 -2.74 6.21 -16.71
C ASN A 112 -1.30 6.62 -16.40
N GLN A 113 -0.59 7.16 -17.40
CA GLN A 113 0.79 7.62 -17.22
C GLN A 113 0.89 8.77 -16.22
N GLN A 114 -0.03 9.74 -16.28
CA GLN A 114 -0.06 10.85 -15.33
C GLN A 114 -0.34 10.37 -13.90
N LYS A 115 -1.29 9.44 -13.73
CA LYS A 115 -1.68 8.92 -12.41
C LYS A 115 -0.53 8.17 -11.70
N LYS A 116 0.27 7.40 -12.42
CA LYS A 116 1.42 6.65 -11.86
C LYS A 116 2.48 7.53 -11.20
N LEU A 117 2.59 8.78 -11.62
CA LEU A 117 3.56 9.74 -11.11
C LEU A 117 3.11 10.43 -9.82
N ILE A 118 1.86 10.24 -9.41
CA ILE A 118 1.30 10.92 -8.25
C ILE A 118 1.79 10.22 -6.98
N PRO A 119 2.51 10.92 -6.09
CA PRO A 119 2.89 10.37 -4.80
C PRO A 119 1.66 10.15 -3.93
N TRP A 120 1.66 9.10 -3.11
CA TRP A 120 0.56 8.77 -2.22
C TRP A 120 0.10 9.96 -1.35
N ALA A 121 1.04 10.75 -0.82
CA ALA A 121 0.75 11.92 0.00
C ALA A 121 -0.10 12.99 -0.71
N ASN A 122 -0.10 13.00 -2.04
CA ASN A 122 -0.83 13.97 -2.84
C ASN A 122 -2.22 13.48 -3.24
N TYR A 123 -2.53 12.17 -3.15
CA TYR A 123 -3.81 11.60 -3.62
C TYR A 123 -5.06 12.37 -3.15
N PRO A 124 -5.20 12.75 -1.86
CA PRO A 124 -6.41 13.45 -1.40
C PRO A 124 -6.60 14.84 -2.01
N ASN A 125 -5.50 15.49 -2.42
CA ASN A 125 -5.49 16.88 -2.87
C ASN A 125 -5.19 17.03 -4.36
N ASP A 126 -4.74 15.96 -5.02
CA ASP A 126 -4.35 15.98 -6.42
C ASP A 126 -5.57 16.18 -7.33
N PRO A 127 -5.58 17.20 -8.21
CA PRO A 127 -6.72 17.47 -9.09
C PRO A 127 -7.06 16.32 -10.03
N LEU A 128 -6.07 15.56 -10.52
CA LEU A 128 -6.30 14.42 -11.42
C LEU A 128 -6.98 13.28 -10.65
N ILE A 129 -6.49 12.95 -9.46
CA ILE A 129 -7.11 11.92 -8.60
C ILE A 129 -8.53 12.31 -8.21
N ARG A 130 -8.75 13.58 -7.83
CA ARG A 130 -10.09 14.08 -7.52
C ARG A 130 -11.04 13.99 -8.71
N ASN A 131 -10.58 14.35 -9.91
CA ASN A 131 -11.36 14.16 -11.12
C ASN A 131 -11.68 12.67 -11.35
N TYR A 132 -10.72 11.78 -11.12
CA TYR A 132 -10.94 10.34 -11.24
C TYR A 132 -12.00 9.83 -10.25
N PHE A 133 -11.98 10.33 -9.02
CA PHE A 133 -12.99 10.03 -8.00
C PHE A 133 -14.40 10.45 -8.40
N THR A 134 -14.56 11.48 -9.25
CA THR A 134 -15.88 11.89 -9.75
C THR A 134 -16.41 11.03 -10.90
N PHE A 135 -15.55 10.24 -11.57
CA PHE A 135 -16.00 9.44 -12.68
C PHE A 135 -16.90 8.29 -12.24
N GLN A 136 -17.94 8.05 -13.04
CA GLN A 136 -18.91 6.98 -12.79
C GLN A 136 -18.43 5.67 -13.43
N THR A 137 -18.71 4.59 -12.72
CA THR A 137 -18.52 3.23 -13.19
C THR A 137 -19.80 2.73 -13.88
N ASN A 138 -19.71 1.63 -14.62
CA ASN A 138 -20.87 0.93 -15.19
C ASN A 138 -21.87 0.42 -14.12
N GLU A 139 -21.48 0.39 -12.86
CA GLU A 139 -22.32 0.02 -11.71
C GLU A 139 -23.09 1.21 -11.10
N ASN A 140 -23.12 2.36 -11.76
CA ASN A 140 -23.82 3.57 -11.30
C ASN A 140 -23.36 4.08 -9.91
N ARG A 141 -22.07 3.87 -9.60
CA ARG A 141 -21.36 4.41 -8.43
C ARG A 141 -20.09 5.14 -8.89
N THR A 142 -19.61 6.08 -8.09
CA THR A 142 -18.33 6.76 -8.37
C THR A 142 -17.15 5.84 -8.06
N VAL A 143 -15.99 6.09 -8.67
CA VAL A 143 -14.76 5.37 -8.33
C VAL A 143 -14.44 5.50 -6.84
N GLU A 144 -14.66 6.68 -6.24
CA GLU A 144 -14.46 6.88 -4.80
C GLU A 144 -15.33 5.95 -3.96
N GLN A 145 -16.61 5.82 -4.31
CA GLN A 145 -17.54 4.92 -3.61
C GLN A 145 -17.09 3.46 -3.72
N SER A 146 -16.68 3.01 -4.92
CA SER A 146 -16.15 1.66 -5.14
C SER A 146 -14.92 1.38 -4.28
N VAL A 147 -13.93 2.28 -4.32
CA VAL A 147 -12.63 2.09 -3.67
C VAL A 147 -12.77 2.24 -2.16
N ARG A 148 -13.56 3.19 -1.66
CA ARG A 148 -13.83 3.32 -0.23
C ARG A 148 -14.51 2.07 0.33
N ALA A 149 -15.46 1.49 -0.41
CA ALA A 149 -16.11 0.23 0.00
C ALA A 149 -15.09 -0.92 0.07
N LEU A 150 -14.24 -1.07 -0.95
CA LEU A 150 -13.15 -2.05 -0.95
C LEU A 150 -12.23 -1.89 0.26
N VAL A 151 -11.76 -0.66 0.51
CA VAL A 151 -10.85 -0.37 1.61
C VAL A 151 -11.50 -0.61 2.97
N ASN A 152 -12.80 -0.33 3.11
CA ASN A 152 -13.55 -0.69 4.32
C ASN A 152 -13.64 -2.21 4.52
N ASP A 153 -13.85 -2.98 3.45
CA ASP A 153 -13.86 -4.45 3.55
C ASP A 153 -12.48 -4.99 3.90
N MET A 154 -11.41 -4.45 3.32
CA MET A 154 -10.04 -4.77 3.69
C MET A 154 -9.79 -4.48 5.18
N ALA A 155 -10.10 -3.26 5.63
CA ALA A 155 -9.86 -2.80 7.00
C ALA A 155 -10.67 -3.57 8.07
N ASN A 156 -11.78 -4.19 7.67
CA ASN A 156 -12.63 -5.01 8.53
C ASN A 156 -12.52 -6.51 8.22
N ARG A 157 -11.56 -6.92 7.38
CA ARG A 157 -11.42 -8.30 6.95
C ARG A 157 -11.19 -9.24 8.13
N GLN A 158 -11.95 -10.34 8.16
CA GLN A 158 -11.83 -11.42 9.15
C GLN A 158 -11.52 -12.74 8.44
N SER A 159 -10.33 -13.28 8.65
CA SER A 159 -9.84 -14.58 8.17
C SER A 159 -8.50 -14.90 8.85
N ASN A 160 -8.11 -16.18 8.91
CA ASN A 160 -6.80 -16.62 9.40
C ASN A 160 -5.61 -15.98 8.64
N PHE A 161 -5.85 -15.49 7.42
CA PHE A 161 -4.84 -14.83 6.59
C PHE A 161 -5.10 -13.33 6.35
N SER A 162 -5.96 -12.71 7.16
CA SER A 162 -6.39 -11.33 6.91
C SER A 162 -5.53 -10.24 7.53
N GLU A 163 -4.55 -10.57 8.38
CA GLU A 163 -3.84 -9.55 9.16
C GLU A 163 -3.17 -8.49 8.26
N LEU A 164 -2.52 -8.94 7.18
CA LEU A 164 -1.85 -8.06 6.24
C LEU A 164 -2.87 -7.19 5.48
N THR A 165 -3.93 -7.79 4.95
CA THR A 165 -5.04 -7.10 4.26
C THR A 165 -5.68 -6.05 5.16
N ARG A 166 -5.94 -6.39 6.41
CA ARG A 166 -6.51 -5.50 7.43
C ARG A 166 -5.60 -4.34 7.74
N TYR A 167 -4.31 -4.61 7.96
CA TYR A 167 -3.32 -3.57 8.18
C TYR A 167 -3.24 -2.61 6.99
N VAL A 168 -3.14 -3.13 5.77
CA VAL A 168 -3.12 -2.32 4.54
C VAL A 168 -4.39 -1.48 4.44
N GLY A 169 -5.57 -2.07 4.59
CA GLY A 169 -6.84 -1.34 4.57
C GLY A 169 -6.89 -0.18 5.58
N GLN A 170 -6.45 -0.41 6.81
CA GLN A 170 -6.38 0.63 7.86
C GLN A 170 -5.40 1.76 7.50
N GLN A 171 -4.22 1.43 6.96
CA GLN A 171 -3.26 2.44 6.51
C GLN A 171 -3.84 3.27 5.35
N ILE A 172 -4.56 2.64 4.42
CA ILE A 172 -5.20 3.35 3.32
C ILE A 172 -6.26 4.31 3.86
N LYS A 173 -7.17 3.84 4.73
CA LYS A 173 -8.17 4.70 5.39
C LYS A 173 -7.54 5.92 6.05
N ALA A 174 -6.49 5.73 6.85
CA ALA A 174 -5.82 6.80 7.56
C ALA A 174 -5.24 7.86 6.61
N LYS A 175 -4.74 7.45 5.43
CA LYS A 175 -4.11 8.35 4.47
C LYS A 175 -5.11 9.16 3.64
N PHE A 176 -6.30 8.61 3.42
CA PHE A 176 -7.39 9.33 2.72
C PHE A 176 -8.37 10.03 3.68
N GLY A 177 -8.26 9.81 4.99
CA GLY A 177 -9.19 10.36 5.98
C GLY A 177 -10.59 9.73 5.92
N TRP A 178 -10.68 8.43 5.64
CA TRP A 178 -11.93 7.65 5.55
C TRP A 178 -12.21 6.82 6.81
#